data_AF-A0A348WF17-F1
#
_entry.id   AF-A0A348WF17-F1
#
_cell.length_a   1.000
_cell.length_b   1.000
_cell.length_c   1.000
_cell.angle_alpha   90.00
_cell.angle_beta   90.00
_cell.angle_gamma   90.00
#
_symmetry.space_group_name_H-M   'P 1'
#
loop_
_entity.id
_entity.type
_entity.pdbx_description
1 polymer ?
#
loop_
_entity_poly.entity_id
_entity_poly.type
_entity_poly.pdbx_seq_one_letter_code
_entity_poly.pdbx_strand_id
1 'polypeptide(L)'
;GATIIFSIPVGLAMLKKSDHKYMALGIMSGILSVPLGVFISAMLIMIGDVQVRPDIAASGDATLSLSLGIGSILRNLAPLAIFCVAIALGLRFAPNAMIRGFLWFGKIMYAGITLVLVFSIVEYFTGLFTNMLGGWGFDPIIADEADQFRALEIAGYIGIMLAGAFPMVYLITKYLAGPMQAMGHAIGVSPRGAAGLLAAAANVLAMYRLIGDMPARDKVLAIAFCVCAAFSFGDHLAFAANFQPSIILPLLLGKLGGGICGFVIALWLSVPKALELEAEEPALADPQPA
;
A
#
# COMPACT_ATOMS: atom_id res chain seq x y z
N GLY A 1 7.37 -3.27 0.63
CA GLY A 1 7.17 -4.15 -0.54
C GLY A 1 6.02 -3.64 -1.39
N ALA A 2 4.80 -4.11 -1.10
CA ALA A 2 3.59 -3.85 -1.91
C ALA A 2 3.37 -2.37 -2.27
N THR A 3 3.58 -1.42 -1.35
CA THR A 3 3.42 0.00 -1.66
C THR A 3 4.31 0.44 -2.82
N ILE A 4 5.58 0.05 -2.80
CA ILE A 4 6.58 0.48 -3.78
C ILE A 4 6.30 -0.21 -5.11
N ILE A 5 6.31 -1.54 -5.15
CA ILE A 5 6.24 -2.29 -6.41
C ILE A 5 4.84 -2.37 -7.02
N PHE A 6 3.79 -2.11 -6.25
CA PHE A 6 2.40 -2.26 -6.70
C PHE A 6 1.58 -0.98 -6.55
N SER A 7 1.40 -0.46 -5.32
CA SER A 7 0.50 0.68 -5.10
C SER A 7 0.93 1.95 -5.83
N ILE A 8 2.25 2.23 -5.92
CA ILE A 8 2.77 3.38 -6.66
C ILE A 8 2.55 3.24 -8.19
N PRO A 9 3.04 2.19 -8.87
CA PRO A 9 2.88 2.10 -10.32
C PRO A 9 1.41 1.99 -10.72
N VAL A 10 0.60 1.23 -9.99
CA VAL A 10 -0.83 1.11 -10.28
C VAL A 10 -1.58 2.42 -10.02
N GLY A 11 -1.26 3.14 -8.95
CA GLY A 11 -1.86 4.45 -8.69
C GLY A 11 -1.53 5.49 -9.76
N LEU A 12 -0.29 5.49 -10.27
CA LEU A 12 0.09 6.37 -11.39
C LEU A 12 -0.66 6.03 -12.68
N ALA A 13 -0.99 4.77 -12.91
CA ALA A 13 -1.76 4.32 -14.07
C ALA A 13 -3.27 4.60 -13.93
N MET A 14 -3.84 4.46 -12.71
CA MET A 14 -5.28 4.58 -12.47
C MET A 14 -5.75 6.00 -12.16
N LEU A 15 -4.94 6.81 -11.48
CA LEU A 15 -5.33 8.15 -11.04
C LEU A 15 -5.18 9.17 -12.16
N LYS A 16 -6.03 10.20 -12.13
CA LYS A 16 -5.89 11.37 -13.00
C LYS A 16 -4.55 12.06 -12.72
N LYS A 17 -3.92 12.63 -13.76
CA LYS A 17 -2.63 13.33 -13.64
C LYS A 17 -2.67 14.46 -12.59
N SER A 18 -3.80 15.14 -12.43
CA SER A 18 -4.01 16.16 -11.39
C SER A 18 -3.86 15.60 -9.97
N ASP A 19 -4.21 14.33 -9.77
CA ASP A 19 -4.21 13.70 -8.44
C ASP A 19 -2.86 13.07 -8.06
N HIS A 20 -1.92 12.98 -9.01
CA HIS A 20 -0.60 12.37 -8.78
C HIS A 20 0.20 13.09 -7.69
N LYS A 21 0.01 14.41 -7.53
CA LYS A 21 0.65 15.19 -6.46
C LYS A 21 0.10 14.83 -5.07
N TYR A 22 -1.21 14.63 -4.94
CA TYR A 22 -1.84 14.19 -3.68
C TYR A 22 -1.46 12.75 -3.35
N MET A 23 -1.35 11.90 -4.38
CA MET A 23 -0.82 10.55 -4.22
C MET A 23 0.62 10.54 -3.71
N ALA A 24 1.50 11.37 -4.28
CA ALA A 24 2.88 11.49 -3.83
C ALA A 24 2.97 11.91 -2.35
N LEU A 25 2.24 12.96 -1.98
CA LEU A 25 2.17 13.42 -0.58
C LEU A 25 1.64 12.33 0.36
N GLY A 26 0.54 11.68 -0.01
CA GLY A 26 -0.07 10.61 0.79
C GLY A 26 0.89 9.43 1.00
N ILE A 27 1.48 8.91 -0.08
CA ILE A 27 2.37 7.75 -0.01
C ILE A 27 3.64 8.07 0.79
N MET A 28 4.28 9.20 0.53
CA MET A 28 5.48 9.58 1.28
C MET A 28 5.19 9.74 2.77
N SER A 29 4.03 10.31 3.14
CA SER A 29 3.62 10.44 4.55
C SER A 29 3.30 9.09 5.19
N GLY A 30 2.61 8.21 4.47
CA GLY A 30 2.27 6.89 4.96
C GLY A 30 3.49 5.97 5.10
N ILE A 31 4.53 6.15 4.27
CA ILE A 31 5.79 5.39 4.44
C ILE A 31 6.42 5.69 5.80
N LEU A 32 6.27 6.91 6.32
CA LEU A 32 6.80 7.31 7.63
C LEU A 32 6.22 6.49 8.79
N SER A 33 5.03 5.90 8.62
CA SER A 33 4.39 5.09 9.67
C SER A 33 4.67 3.59 9.56
N VAL A 34 5.38 3.14 8.52
CA VAL A 34 5.74 1.72 8.34
C VAL A 34 6.56 1.18 9.51
N PRO A 35 7.61 1.87 10.02
CA PRO A 35 8.35 1.39 11.19
C PRO A 35 7.44 1.20 12.42
N LEU A 36 6.45 2.09 12.60
CA LEU A 36 5.52 2.03 13.71
C LEU A 36 4.58 0.84 13.60
N GLY A 37 4.04 0.57 12.40
CA GLY A 37 3.17 -0.59 12.19
C GLY A 37 3.90 -1.92 12.39
N VAL A 38 5.15 -2.01 11.93
CA VAL A 38 6.01 -3.18 12.17
C VAL A 38 6.34 -3.31 13.65
N PHE A 39 6.68 -2.20 14.32
CA PHE A 39 6.95 -2.19 15.76
C PHE A 39 5.75 -2.67 16.58
N ILE A 40 4.54 -2.19 16.29
CA ILE A 40 3.31 -2.62 16.98
C ILE A 40 3.09 -4.13 16.78
N SER A 41 3.22 -4.63 15.54
CA SER A 41 3.08 -6.07 15.26
C SER A 41 4.09 -6.89 16.06
N ALA A 42 5.36 -6.49 16.03
CA ALA A 42 6.45 -7.19 16.71
C ALA A 42 6.30 -7.16 18.24
N MET A 43 5.84 -6.03 18.81
CA MET A 43 5.53 -5.93 20.24
C MET A 43 4.38 -6.84 20.65
N LEU A 44 3.31 -6.90 19.86
CA LEU A 44 2.18 -7.79 20.15
C LEU A 44 2.58 -9.27 20.09
N ILE A 45 3.41 -9.66 19.12
CA ILE A 45 3.97 -11.02 19.02
C ILE A 45 4.85 -11.32 20.23
N MET A 46 5.75 -10.41 20.59
CA MET A 46 6.69 -10.58 21.71
C MET A 46 5.95 -10.66 23.07
N ILE A 47 5.01 -9.75 23.33
CA ILE A 47 4.27 -9.70 24.60
C ILE A 47 3.30 -10.87 24.72
N GLY A 48 2.69 -11.27 23.60
CA GLY A 48 1.75 -12.38 23.56
C GLY A 48 2.39 -13.77 23.50
N ASP A 49 3.73 -13.87 23.48
CA ASP A 49 4.51 -15.09 23.19
C ASP A 49 3.87 -15.90 22.04
N VAL A 50 3.53 -15.19 20.97
CA VAL A 50 2.78 -15.78 19.85
C VAL A 50 3.71 -16.71 19.09
N GLN A 51 3.46 -18.00 19.23
CA GLN A 51 4.21 -19.03 18.54
C GLN A 51 3.86 -19.02 17.05
N VAL A 52 4.86 -19.30 16.23
CA VAL A 52 4.72 -19.46 14.79
C VAL A 52 4.94 -20.91 14.41
N ARG A 53 4.28 -21.34 13.33
CA ARG A 53 4.54 -22.63 12.71
C ARG A 53 5.95 -22.65 12.09
N PRO A 54 6.72 -23.72 12.31
CA PRO A 54 8.02 -23.89 11.65
C PRO A 54 7.87 -24.22 10.16
N ASP A 55 6.79 -24.89 9.78
CA ASP A 55 6.51 -25.32 8.42
C ASP A 55 5.44 -24.46 7.73
N ILE A 56 5.56 -24.32 6.41
CA ILE A 56 4.59 -23.63 5.55
C ILE A 56 3.41 -24.59 5.29
N ALA A 57 2.44 -24.64 6.20
CA ALA A 57 1.28 -25.52 6.09
C ALA A 57 -0.03 -24.85 6.58
N ALA A 58 -1.15 -25.16 5.91
CA ALA A 58 -2.47 -24.65 6.24
C ALA A 58 -2.99 -25.16 7.61
N SER A 59 -2.51 -26.32 8.07
CA SER A 59 -2.85 -26.92 9.36
C SER A 59 -1.59 -27.40 10.08
N GLY A 60 -1.63 -27.44 11.42
CA GLY A 60 -0.49 -27.81 12.27
C GLY A 60 -0.35 -26.91 13.50
N ASP A 61 0.37 -27.42 14.50
CA ASP A 61 0.63 -26.70 15.75
C ASP A 61 1.73 -25.65 15.56
N ALA A 62 1.52 -24.47 16.14
CA ALA A 62 2.55 -23.45 16.23
C ALA A 62 3.44 -23.80 17.43
N THR A 63 4.71 -24.10 17.18
CA THR A 63 5.65 -24.62 18.20
C THR A 63 6.92 -23.78 18.33
N LEU A 64 7.16 -22.85 17.41
CA LEU A 64 8.35 -22.01 17.41
C LEU A 64 8.05 -20.65 18.04
N SER A 65 8.61 -20.37 19.22
CA SER A 65 8.59 -19.02 19.78
C SER A 65 9.63 -18.13 19.08
N LEU A 66 9.18 -16.97 18.62
CA LEU A 66 10.05 -15.93 18.08
C LEU A 66 10.76 -15.21 19.23
N SER A 67 12.06 -15.47 19.43
CA SER A 67 12.89 -14.76 20.42
C SER A 67 13.24 -13.34 19.98
N LEU A 68 12.23 -12.50 19.81
CA LEU A 68 12.38 -11.09 19.43
C LEU A 68 12.56 -10.22 20.66
N GLY A 69 13.80 -9.97 21.07
CA GLY A 69 14.07 -8.96 22.08
C GLY A 69 13.77 -7.53 21.58
N ILE A 70 13.35 -6.63 22.46
CA ILE A 70 13.10 -5.20 22.10
C ILE A 70 14.33 -4.60 21.38
N GLY A 71 15.53 -4.92 21.86
CA GLY A 71 16.77 -4.44 21.24
C GLY A 71 17.00 -4.96 19.81
N SER A 72 16.62 -6.20 19.51
CA SER A 72 16.74 -6.74 18.15
C SER A 72 15.69 -6.13 17.22
N ILE A 73 14.46 -5.92 17.70
CA ILE A 73 13.40 -5.23 16.97
C ILE A 73 13.84 -3.81 16.59
N LEU A 74 14.33 -3.03 17.54
CA LEU A 74 14.78 -1.65 17.28
C LEU A 74 15.98 -1.61 16.34
N ARG A 75 16.95 -2.51 16.49
CA ARG A 75 18.11 -2.59 15.58
C ARG A 75 17.68 -2.94 14.14
N ASN A 76 16.70 -3.82 13.97
CA ASN A 76 16.17 -4.18 12.65
C ASN A 76 15.34 -3.04 12.02
N LEU A 77 14.67 -2.23 12.85
CA LEU A 77 13.90 -1.07 12.38
C LEU A 77 14.78 0.17 12.13
N ALA A 78 15.96 0.25 12.72
CA ALA A 78 16.81 1.44 12.66
C ALA A 78 17.12 1.91 11.21
N PRO A 79 17.52 1.04 10.26
CA PRO A 79 17.77 1.47 8.88
C PRO A 79 16.53 2.09 8.22
N LEU A 80 15.36 1.47 8.44
CA LEU A 80 14.10 1.97 7.89
C LEU A 80 13.67 3.27 8.56
N ALA A 81 13.84 3.38 9.89
CA ALA A 81 13.53 4.59 10.64
C ALA A 81 14.38 5.78 10.18
N ILE A 82 15.69 5.57 9.95
CA ILE A 82 16.59 6.61 9.42
C ILE A 82 16.11 7.08 8.04
N PHE A 83 15.77 6.14 7.16
CA PHE A 83 15.22 6.46 5.84
C PHE A 83 13.90 7.26 5.93
N CYS A 84 13.00 6.87 6.84
CA CYS A 84 11.76 7.61 7.07
C CYS A 84 12.03 9.03 7.60
N VAL A 85 12.97 9.21 8.53
CA VAL A 85 13.36 10.54 9.01
C VAL A 85 13.87 11.41 7.87
N ALA A 86 14.69 10.88 6.96
CA ALA A 86 15.16 11.61 5.79
C ALA A 86 14.00 12.06 4.87
N ILE A 87 13.03 11.18 4.61
CA ILE A 87 11.82 11.53 3.84
C ILE A 87 11.01 12.60 4.57
N ALA A 88 10.83 12.49 5.89
CA ALA A 88 10.07 13.45 6.69
C ALA A 88 10.71 14.84 6.64
N LEU A 89 12.04 14.93 6.75
CA LEU A 89 12.78 16.19 6.61
C LEU A 89 12.63 16.75 5.18
N GLY A 90 12.74 15.89 4.15
CA GLY A 90 12.52 16.28 2.76
C GLY A 90 11.13 16.85 2.51
N LEU A 91 10.08 16.20 3.05
CA LEU A 91 8.70 16.68 2.96
C LEU A 91 8.50 18.01 3.69
N ARG A 92 9.16 18.19 4.85
CA ARG A 92 9.07 19.43 5.64
C ARG A 92 9.74 20.62 4.96
N PHE A 93 10.93 20.42 4.40
CA PHE A 93 11.76 21.52 3.89
C PHE A 93 11.65 21.75 2.38
N ALA A 94 11.34 20.71 1.60
CA ALA A 94 11.30 20.79 0.13
C ALA A 94 10.18 19.93 -0.48
N PRO A 95 8.90 20.13 -0.10
CA PRO A 95 7.79 19.29 -0.54
C PRO A 95 7.63 19.22 -2.06
N ASN A 96 7.79 20.35 -2.77
CA ASN A 96 7.69 20.39 -4.24
C ASN A 96 8.80 19.59 -4.94
N ALA A 97 10.01 19.57 -4.37
CA ALA A 97 11.11 18.74 -4.89
C ALA A 97 10.82 17.25 -4.63
N MET A 98 10.32 16.91 -3.45
CA MET A 98 9.93 15.55 -3.08
C MET A 98 8.82 15.00 -3.97
N ILE A 99 7.78 15.80 -4.25
CA ILE A 99 6.71 15.40 -5.18
C ILE A 99 7.28 15.10 -6.57
N ARG A 100 8.10 16.01 -7.13
CA ARG A 100 8.73 15.77 -8.45
C ARG A 100 9.61 14.54 -8.46
N GLY A 101 10.43 14.35 -7.44
CA GLY A 101 11.29 13.17 -7.28
C GLY A 101 10.49 11.88 -7.20
N PHE A 102 9.41 11.87 -6.41
CA PHE A 102 8.50 10.74 -6.28
C PHE A 102 7.82 10.38 -7.61
N LEU A 103 7.34 11.37 -8.36
CA LEU A 103 6.70 11.13 -9.65
C LEU A 103 7.68 10.58 -10.68
N TRP A 104 8.93 11.05 -10.67
CA TRP A 104 9.97 10.51 -11.54
C TRP A 104 10.34 9.08 -11.16
N PHE A 105 10.53 8.82 -9.86
CA PHE A 105 10.76 7.48 -9.32
C PHE A 105 9.65 6.50 -9.73
N GLY A 106 8.38 6.88 -9.53
CA GLY A 106 7.24 6.03 -9.88
C GLY A 106 7.14 5.76 -11.39
N LYS A 107 7.46 6.75 -12.24
CA LYS A 107 7.51 6.56 -13.70
C LYS A 107 8.61 5.60 -14.12
N ILE A 108 9.81 5.69 -13.54
CA ILE A 108 10.92 4.78 -13.83
C ILE A 108 10.55 3.36 -13.42
N MET A 109 10.02 3.21 -12.22
CA MET A 109 9.62 1.90 -11.73
C MET A 109 8.50 1.30 -12.58
N TYR A 110 7.51 2.09 -12.99
CA TYR A 110 6.46 1.65 -13.91
C TYR A 110 7.05 1.19 -15.26
N ALA A 111 7.98 1.96 -15.84
CA ALA A 111 8.67 1.58 -17.06
C ALA A 111 9.49 0.29 -16.87
N GLY A 112 10.23 0.17 -15.77
CA GLY A 112 11.04 -1.00 -15.44
C GLY A 112 10.21 -2.27 -15.29
N ILE A 113 9.13 -2.24 -14.51
CA ILE A 113 8.24 -3.40 -14.33
C ILE A 113 7.58 -3.79 -15.66
N THR A 114 7.19 -2.81 -16.48
CA THR A 114 6.63 -3.06 -17.82
C THR A 114 7.65 -3.73 -18.73
N LEU A 115 8.91 -3.25 -18.74
CA LEU A 115 9.97 -3.85 -19.55
C LEU A 115 10.31 -5.27 -19.11
N VAL A 116 10.40 -5.52 -17.80
CA VAL A 116 10.61 -6.87 -17.25
C VAL A 116 9.48 -7.81 -17.69
N LEU A 117 8.22 -7.37 -17.64
CA LEU A 117 7.09 -8.16 -18.12
C LEU A 117 7.22 -8.47 -19.61
N VAL A 118 7.48 -7.45 -20.45
CA VAL A 118 7.61 -7.62 -21.91
C VAL A 118 8.73 -8.61 -22.25
N PHE A 119 9.90 -8.45 -21.61
CA PHE A 119 11.02 -9.37 -21.86
C PHE A 119 10.76 -10.77 -21.32
N SER A 120 10.04 -10.91 -20.20
CA SER A 120 9.66 -12.23 -19.69
C SER A 120 8.66 -12.95 -20.61
N ILE A 121 7.79 -12.20 -21.30
CA ILE A 121 6.91 -12.75 -22.35
C ILE A 121 7.74 -13.23 -23.55
N VAL A 122 8.71 -12.42 -24.00
CA VAL A 122 9.62 -12.82 -25.09
C VAL A 122 10.40 -14.07 -24.70
N GLU A 123 10.95 -14.11 -23.48
CA GLU A 123 11.66 -15.27 -22.96
C GLU A 123 10.78 -16.52 -22.97
N TYR A 124 9.54 -16.42 -22.49
CA TYR A 124 8.63 -17.55 -22.43
C TYR A 124 8.36 -18.19 -23.81
N PHE A 125 8.19 -17.37 -24.85
CA PHE A 125 7.89 -17.89 -26.20
C PHE A 125 9.11 -18.24 -27.04
N THR A 126 10.27 -17.64 -26.78
CA THR A 126 11.43 -17.74 -27.68
C THR A 126 12.68 -18.33 -27.03
N GLY A 127 12.74 -18.35 -25.69
CA GLY A 127 13.95 -18.69 -24.93
C GLY A 127 15.14 -17.78 -25.25
N LEU A 128 14.90 -16.59 -25.80
CA LEU A 128 15.94 -15.72 -26.37
C LEU A 128 17.07 -15.42 -25.38
N PHE A 129 16.71 -15.03 -24.15
CA PHE A 129 17.68 -14.64 -23.14
C PHE A 129 18.36 -15.85 -22.51
N THR A 130 17.64 -16.96 -22.30
CA THR A 130 18.29 -18.22 -21.87
C THR A 130 19.31 -18.70 -22.91
N ASN A 131 18.97 -18.61 -24.20
CA ASN A 131 19.86 -19.06 -25.28
C ASN A 131 21.04 -18.11 -25.53
N MET A 132 20.86 -16.79 -25.39
CA MET A 132 21.92 -15.80 -25.67
C MET A 132 22.77 -15.45 -24.44
N LEU A 133 22.18 -15.41 -23.25
CA LEU A 133 22.82 -14.93 -22.02
C LEU A 133 23.05 -16.05 -20.99
N GLY A 134 22.62 -17.28 -21.28
CA GLY A 134 22.73 -18.42 -20.37
C GLY A 134 21.67 -18.45 -19.26
N GLY A 135 20.75 -17.49 -19.26
CA GLY A 135 19.62 -17.41 -18.34
C GLY A 135 18.97 -16.02 -18.33
N TRP A 136 17.69 -15.96 -17.97
CA TRP A 136 16.95 -14.68 -17.87
C TRP A 136 17.08 -13.99 -16.50
N GLY A 137 17.34 -14.75 -15.43
CA GLY A 137 17.54 -14.22 -14.08
C GLY A 137 16.26 -13.84 -13.33
N PHE A 138 15.09 -13.90 -13.98
CA PHE A 138 13.78 -13.88 -13.32
C PHE A 138 13.13 -15.26 -13.38
N ASP A 139 12.27 -15.52 -12.40
CA ASP A 139 11.42 -16.70 -12.38
C ASP A 139 10.47 -16.76 -13.60
N PRO A 140 10.11 -17.96 -14.07
CA PRO A 140 9.05 -18.15 -15.06
C PRO A 140 7.76 -17.41 -14.69
N ILE A 141 7.10 -16.82 -15.68
CA ILE A 141 5.88 -16.04 -15.46
C ILE A 141 4.62 -16.90 -15.28
N ILE A 142 4.63 -18.14 -15.77
CA ILE A 142 3.53 -19.10 -15.73
C ILE A 142 3.92 -20.27 -14.82
N ALA A 143 2.95 -20.80 -14.08
CA ALA A 143 3.15 -21.93 -13.18
C ALA A 143 3.76 -23.14 -13.86
N ASP A 144 4.63 -23.83 -13.14
CA ASP A 144 5.34 -25.04 -13.56
C ASP A 144 5.29 -26.09 -12.44
N GLU A 145 5.83 -27.29 -12.69
CA GLU A 145 5.84 -28.36 -11.69
C GLU A 145 6.59 -28.00 -10.40
N ALA A 146 7.51 -27.04 -10.45
CA ALA A 146 8.30 -26.61 -9.29
C ALA A 146 7.57 -25.56 -8.44
N ASP A 147 6.80 -24.66 -9.05
CA ASP A 147 6.05 -23.62 -8.36
C ASP A 147 4.72 -23.30 -9.07
N GLN A 148 3.63 -23.53 -8.34
CA GLN A 148 2.26 -23.29 -8.79
C GLN A 148 1.77 -21.85 -8.52
N PHE A 149 2.58 -21.02 -7.85
CA PHE A 149 2.25 -19.64 -7.48
C PHE A 149 3.15 -18.63 -8.20
N ARG A 150 3.25 -18.73 -9.52
CA ARG A 150 3.98 -17.77 -10.36
C ARG A 150 3.18 -16.49 -10.61
N ALA A 151 3.82 -15.53 -11.27
CA ALA A 151 3.32 -14.16 -11.42
C ALA A 151 1.92 -14.09 -12.06
N LEU A 152 1.65 -14.90 -13.09
CA LEU A 152 0.37 -14.86 -13.81
C LEU A 152 -0.77 -15.47 -12.98
N GLU A 153 -0.53 -16.57 -12.28
CA GLU A 153 -1.49 -17.22 -11.38
C GLU A 153 -1.82 -16.31 -10.20
N ILE A 154 -0.80 -15.69 -9.58
CA ILE A 154 -1.00 -14.69 -8.53
C ILE A 154 -1.85 -13.53 -9.05
N ALA A 155 -1.55 -12.99 -10.24
CA ALA A 155 -2.34 -11.91 -10.84
C ALA A 155 -3.79 -12.35 -11.11
N GLY A 156 -4.00 -13.59 -11.56
CA GLY A 156 -5.32 -14.18 -11.77
C GLY A 156 -6.12 -14.30 -10.46
N TYR A 157 -5.52 -14.83 -9.39
CA TYR A 157 -6.15 -14.91 -8.07
C TYR A 157 -6.51 -13.53 -7.51
N ILE A 158 -5.62 -12.54 -7.67
CA ILE A 158 -5.90 -11.15 -7.32
C ILE A 158 -7.11 -10.65 -8.11
N GLY A 159 -7.18 -10.91 -9.43
CA GLY A 159 -8.32 -10.54 -10.27
C GLY A 159 -9.65 -11.11 -9.78
N ILE A 160 -9.67 -12.39 -9.41
CA ILE A 160 -10.87 -13.08 -8.86
C ILE A 160 -11.27 -12.47 -7.51
N MET A 161 -10.32 -12.24 -6.60
CA MET A 161 -10.59 -11.63 -5.30
C MET A 161 -11.16 -10.21 -5.45
N LEU A 162 -10.60 -9.41 -6.35
CA LEU A 162 -11.06 -8.05 -6.62
C LEU A 162 -12.48 -7.99 -7.19
N ALA A 163 -12.90 -9.02 -7.93
CA ALA A 163 -14.27 -9.13 -8.41
C ALA A 163 -15.29 -9.15 -7.25
N GLY A 164 -14.93 -9.70 -6.09
CA GLY A 164 -15.75 -9.66 -4.86
C GLY A 164 -15.52 -8.41 -4.00
N ALA A 165 -14.29 -7.88 -3.96
CA ALA A 165 -13.98 -6.70 -3.16
C ALA A 165 -14.73 -5.44 -3.63
N PHE A 166 -14.93 -5.23 -4.94
CA PHE A 166 -15.66 -4.04 -5.42
C PHE A 166 -17.14 -4.03 -5.02
N PRO A 167 -17.93 -5.10 -5.22
CA PRO A 167 -19.29 -5.21 -4.67
C PRO A 167 -19.31 -5.02 -3.16
N MET A 168 -18.37 -5.61 -2.41
CA MET A 168 -18.30 -5.44 -0.96
C MET A 168 -18.11 -3.96 -0.58
N VAL A 169 -17.16 -3.25 -1.18
CA VAL A 169 -16.95 -1.81 -0.93
C VAL A 169 -18.19 -1.01 -1.29
N TYR A 170 -18.87 -1.33 -2.40
CA TYR A 170 -20.15 -0.69 -2.74
C TYR A 170 -21.23 -0.95 -1.67
N LEU A 171 -21.38 -2.18 -1.20
CA LEU A 171 -22.35 -2.54 -0.17
C LEU A 171 -22.05 -1.81 1.15
N ILE A 172 -20.78 -1.77 1.58
CA ILE A 172 -20.44 -1.08 2.82
C ILE A 172 -20.67 0.43 2.68
N THR A 173 -20.23 1.03 1.57
CA THR A 173 -20.45 2.47 1.36
C THR A 173 -21.93 2.84 1.23
N LYS A 174 -22.77 1.94 0.72
CA LYS A 174 -24.22 2.13 0.59
C LYS A 174 -24.97 1.91 1.90
N TYR A 175 -24.76 0.77 2.57
CA TYR A 175 -25.55 0.37 3.74
C TYR A 175 -24.97 0.88 5.06
N LEU A 176 -23.67 1.11 5.15
CA LEU A 176 -23.02 1.69 6.33
C LEU A 176 -22.75 3.20 6.15
N ALA A 177 -23.44 3.87 5.22
CA ALA A 177 -23.29 5.32 4.98
C ALA A 177 -23.50 6.16 6.24
N GLY A 178 -24.51 5.85 7.05
CA GLY A 178 -24.82 6.58 8.29
C GLY A 178 -23.71 6.48 9.35
N PRO A 179 -23.33 5.25 9.80
CA PRO A 179 -22.20 5.05 10.71
C PRO A 179 -20.90 5.65 10.19
N MET A 180 -20.66 5.54 8.88
CA MET A 180 -19.46 6.07 8.23
C MET A 180 -19.43 7.61 8.21
N GLN A 181 -20.58 8.27 8.02
CA GLN A 181 -20.69 9.73 8.15
C GLN A 181 -20.42 10.18 9.59
N ALA A 182 -20.98 9.48 10.57
CA ALA A 182 -20.75 9.80 11.99
C ALA A 182 -19.28 9.65 12.38
N MET A 183 -18.64 8.53 11.99
CA MET A 183 -17.23 8.29 12.22
C MET A 183 -16.35 9.30 11.46
N GLY A 184 -16.70 9.59 10.21
CA GLY A 184 -16.00 10.57 9.39
C GLY A 184 -16.02 11.97 9.99
N HIS A 185 -17.18 12.42 10.49
CA HIS A 185 -17.32 13.70 11.15
C HIS A 185 -16.47 13.79 12.42
N ALA A 186 -16.40 12.71 13.20
CA ALA A 186 -15.58 12.66 14.42
C ALA A 186 -14.08 12.81 14.16
N ILE A 187 -13.58 12.33 13.02
CA ILE A 187 -12.16 12.44 12.62
C ILE A 187 -11.92 13.57 11.60
N GLY A 188 -12.95 14.39 11.32
CA GLY A 188 -12.89 15.56 10.45
C GLY A 188 -12.65 15.24 8.97
N VAL A 189 -13.10 14.09 8.46
CA VAL A 189 -13.05 13.76 7.01
C VAL A 189 -14.45 13.84 6.39
N SER A 190 -14.52 14.12 5.09
CA SER A 190 -15.80 14.13 4.38
C SER A 190 -16.40 12.72 4.31
N PRO A 191 -17.71 12.57 4.01
CA PRO A 191 -18.33 11.27 3.80
C PRO A 191 -17.62 10.42 2.73
N ARG A 192 -17.13 11.06 1.67
CA ARG A 192 -16.35 10.39 0.61
C ARG A 192 -14.95 10.01 1.08
N GLY A 193 -14.31 10.84 1.91
CA GLY A 193 -13.05 10.50 2.57
C GLY A 193 -13.17 9.31 3.51
N ALA A 194 -14.26 9.23 4.30
CA ALA A 194 -14.55 8.09 5.16
C ALA A 194 -14.75 6.79 4.36
N ALA A 195 -15.48 6.85 3.25
CA ALA A 195 -15.58 5.75 2.28
C ALA A 195 -14.20 5.34 1.73
N GLY A 196 -13.34 6.33 1.46
CA GLY A 196 -11.96 6.15 1.06
C GLY A 196 -11.11 5.39 2.07
N LEU A 197 -11.19 5.75 3.36
CA LEU A 197 -10.44 5.09 4.43
C LEU A 197 -10.87 3.63 4.61
N LEU A 198 -12.17 3.36 4.54
CA LEU A 198 -12.68 2.00 4.58
C LEU A 198 -12.23 1.20 3.35
N ALA A 199 -12.39 1.75 2.16
CA ALA A 199 -11.95 1.12 0.92
C ALA A 199 -10.44 0.85 0.97
N ALA A 200 -9.65 1.76 1.53
CA ALA A 200 -8.22 1.59 1.72
C ALA A 200 -7.89 0.40 2.62
N ALA A 201 -8.61 0.21 3.73
CA ALA A 201 -8.40 -0.93 4.63
C ALA A 201 -8.71 -2.28 3.95
N ALA A 202 -9.67 -2.30 3.02
CA ALA A 202 -10.00 -3.47 2.23
C ALA A 202 -8.96 -3.72 1.12
N ASN A 203 -8.80 -2.76 0.19
CA ASN A 203 -7.86 -2.87 -0.92
C ASN A 203 -7.54 -1.49 -1.55
N VAL A 204 -6.28 -1.25 -1.88
CA VAL A 204 -5.81 0.01 -2.49
C VAL A 204 -6.54 0.37 -3.79
N LEU A 205 -6.89 -0.62 -4.62
CA LEU A 205 -7.51 -0.39 -5.93
C LEU A 205 -8.93 0.17 -5.80
N ALA A 206 -9.67 -0.30 -4.81
CA ALA A 206 -11.01 0.22 -4.51
C ALA A 206 -10.93 1.67 -4.06
N MET A 207 -9.96 2.02 -3.21
CA MET A 207 -9.75 3.40 -2.78
C MET A 207 -9.31 4.31 -3.92
N TYR A 208 -8.40 3.88 -4.80
CA TYR A 208 -7.97 4.70 -5.95
C TYR A 208 -9.11 5.08 -6.90
N ARG A 209 -10.14 4.23 -7.05
CA ARG A 209 -11.32 4.58 -7.84
C ARG A 209 -12.14 5.72 -7.22
N LEU A 210 -12.08 5.91 -5.91
CA LEU A 210 -12.81 6.95 -5.20
C LEU A 210 -12.00 8.26 -5.07
N ILE A 211 -10.68 8.24 -5.30
CA ILE A 211 -9.80 9.40 -5.11
C ILE A 211 -10.23 10.62 -5.93
N GLY A 212 -10.69 10.40 -7.16
CA GLY A 212 -11.13 11.48 -8.04
C GLY A 212 -12.31 12.31 -7.50
N ASP A 213 -13.08 11.74 -6.55
CA ASP A 213 -14.29 12.35 -6.00
C ASP A 213 -14.08 13.00 -4.62
N MET A 214 -12.88 12.93 -4.06
CA MET A 214 -12.54 13.45 -2.73
C MET A 214 -11.95 14.86 -2.80
N PRO A 215 -12.04 15.68 -1.74
CA PRO A 215 -11.22 16.89 -1.62
C PRO A 215 -9.74 16.54 -1.40
N ALA A 216 -8.82 17.45 -1.74
CA ALA A 216 -7.37 17.22 -1.68
C ALA A 216 -6.89 16.69 -0.32
N ARG A 217 -7.40 17.27 0.76
CA ARG A 217 -7.13 16.82 2.13
C ARG A 217 -7.43 15.33 2.31
N ASP A 218 -8.64 14.91 1.93
CA ASP A 218 -9.09 13.54 2.13
C ASP A 218 -8.36 12.56 1.22
N LYS A 219 -7.98 12.97 -0.01
CA LYS A 219 -7.11 12.17 -0.88
C LYS A 219 -5.81 11.81 -0.18
N VAL A 220 -5.10 12.81 0.36
CA VAL A 220 -3.81 12.61 1.02
C VAL A 220 -3.96 11.72 2.25
N LEU A 221 -4.99 11.96 3.07
CA LEU A 221 -5.23 11.19 4.28
C LEU A 221 -5.60 9.72 4.00
N ALA A 222 -6.49 9.48 3.03
CA ALA A 222 -6.87 8.14 2.62
C ALA A 222 -5.67 7.35 2.08
N ILE A 223 -4.85 7.99 1.24
CA ILE A 223 -3.65 7.37 0.67
C ILE A 223 -2.59 7.10 1.74
N ALA A 224 -2.36 8.04 2.67
CA ALA A 224 -1.41 7.85 3.76
C ALA A 224 -1.81 6.72 4.71
N PHE A 225 -3.09 6.66 5.10
CA PHE A 225 -3.65 5.55 5.85
C PHE A 225 -3.47 4.22 5.11
N CYS A 226 -3.75 4.22 3.80
CA CYS A 226 -3.66 3.05 2.94
C CYS A 226 -2.26 2.43 2.91
N VAL A 227 -1.16 3.19 3.07
CA VAL A 227 0.21 2.63 2.96
C VAL A 227 0.42 1.45 3.91
N CYS A 228 -0.06 1.55 5.15
CA CYS A 228 0.05 0.47 6.13
C CYS A 228 -1.23 -0.37 6.23
N ALA A 229 -2.40 0.27 6.20
CA ALA A 229 -3.68 -0.38 6.42
C ALA A 229 -4.18 -1.18 5.21
N ALA A 230 -3.62 -0.97 4.01
CA ALA A 230 -4.04 -1.71 2.82
C ALA A 230 -3.95 -3.22 3.00
N PHE A 231 -4.91 -3.88 2.37
CA PHE A 231 -4.98 -5.34 2.25
C PHE A 231 -5.18 -6.06 3.58
N SER A 232 -5.51 -5.33 4.65
CA SER A 232 -5.67 -5.91 5.98
C SER A 232 -6.80 -6.93 6.00
N PHE A 233 -7.96 -6.60 5.42
CA PHE A 233 -9.13 -7.49 5.40
C PHE A 233 -9.25 -8.38 4.16
N GLY A 234 -8.31 -8.26 3.22
CA GLY A 234 -8.25 -9.07 2.01
C GLY A 234 -6.98 -9.91 1.99
N ASP A 235 -6.02 -9.49 1.17
CA ASP A 235 -4.85 -10.28 0.79
C ASP A 235 -4.01 -10.74 1.99
N HIS A 236 -3.73 -9.86 2.97
CA HIS A 236 -2.92 -10.24 4.13
C HIS A 236 -3.64 -11.18 5.08
N LEU A 237 -4.95 -11.00 5.29
CA LEU A 237 -5.73 -11.89 6.14
C LEU A 237 -5.82 -13.28 5.51
N ALA A 238 -6.09 -13.35 4.21
CA ALA A 238 -6.11 -14.61 3.46
C ALA A 238 -4.73 -15.29 3.49
N PHE A 239 -3.65 -14.54 3.25
CA PHE A 239 -2.29 -15.09 3.30
C PHE A 239 -1.94 -15.59 4.70
N ALA A 240 -2.15 -14.78 5.74
CA ALA A 240 -1.87 -15.19 7.11
C ALA A 240 -2.74 -16.38 7.54
N ALA A 241 -4.01 -16.46 7.13
CA ALA A 241 -4.87 -17.62 7.41
C ALA A 241 -4.38 -18.92 6.74
N ASN A 242 -3.72 -18.83 5.59
CA ASN A 242 -3.18 -20.01 4.90
C ASN A 242 -1.79 -20.42 5.40
N PHE A 243 -0.96 -19.46 5.83
CA PHE A 243 0.46 -19.73 6.12
C PHE A 243 0.85 -19.56 7.58
N GLN A 244 0.23 -18.62 8.30
CA GLN A 244 0.54 -18.38 9.72
C GLN A 244 -0.66 -17.79 10.49
N PRO A 245 -1.66 -18.61 10.85
CA PRO A 245 -2.89 -18.11 11.48
C PRO A 245 -2.66 -17.45 12.85
N SER A 246 -1.63 -17.89 13.56
CA SER A 246 -1.33 -17.41 14.92
C SER A 246 -1.01 -15.92 14.98
N ILE A 247 -0.42 -15.36 13.92
CA ILE A 247 -0.01 -13.95 13.87
C ILE A 247 -1.03 -13.02 13.21
N ILE A 248 -2.23 -13.52 12.84
CA ILE A 248 -3.27 -12.71 12.19
C ILE A 248 -3.60 -11.46 13.02
N LEU A 249 -3.92 -11.65 14.30
CA LEU A 249 -4.34 -10.55 15.17
C LEU A 249 -3.20 -9.52 15.38
N PRO A 250 -1.96 -9.91 15.75
CA PRO A 250 -0.84 -8.98 15.82
C PRO A 250 -0.59 -8.21 14.52
N LEU A 251 -0.65 -8.87 13.36
CA LEU A 251 -0.44 -8.23 12.07
C LEU A 251 -1.55 -7.24 11.71
N LEU A 252 -2.81 -7.60 11.94
CA LEU A 252 -3.95 -6.71 11.68
C LEU A 252 -3.86 -5.45 12.55
N LEU A 253 -3.62 -5.62 13.85
CA LEU A 253 -3.51 -4.49 14.77
C LEU A 253 -2.31 -3.61 14.44
N GLY A 254 -1.17 -4.19 14.07
CA GLY A 254 -0.01 -3.40 13.66
C GLY A 254 -0.19 -2.68 12.33
N LYS A 255 -0.86 -3.29 11.34
CA LYS A 255 -1.18 -2.62 10.06
C LYS A 255 -2.16 -1.48 10.25
N LEU A 256 -3.24 -1.69 10.99
CA LEU A 256 -4.21 -0.64 11.29
C LEU A 256 -3.61 0.46 12.16
N GLY A 257 -2.82 0.10 13.18
CA GLY A 257 -2.07 1.05 14.01
C GLY A 257 -1.10 1.89 13.18
N GLY A 258 -0.31 1.26 12.31
CA GLY A 258 0.55 1.95 11.35
C GLY A 258 -0.25 2.84 10.39
N GLY A 259 -1.43 2.41 9.94
CA GLY A 259 -2.32 3.21 9.10
C GLY A 259 -2.80 4.46 9.82
N ILE A 260 -3.24 4.33 11.07
CA ILE A 260 -3.66 5.46 11.93
C ILE A 260 -2.48 6.41 12.15
N CYS A 261 -1.28 5.90 12.45
CA CYS A 261 -0.09 6.73 12.56
C CYS A 261 0.21 7.48 11.24
N GLY A 262 0.05 6.82 10.09
CA GLY A 262 0.25 7.44 8.77
C GLY A 262 -0.75 8.55 8.49
N PHE A 263 -2.02 8.34 8.88
CA PHE A 263 -3.07 9.35 8.83
C PHE A 263 -2.70 10.58 9.67
N VAL A 264 -2.26 10.37 10.93
CA VAL A 264 -1.88 11.46 11.84
C VAL A 264 -0.64 12.21 11.34
N ILE A 265 0.37 11.50 10.84
CA ILE A 265 1.57 12.11 10.26
C ILE A 265 1.20 12.97 9.04
N ALA A 266 0.32 12.47 8.17
CA ALA A 266 -0.13 13.18 6.99
C ALA A 266 -0.93 14.45 7.32
N LEU A 267 -1.77 14.42 8.38
CA LEU A 267 -2.48 15.61 8.89
C LEU A 267 -1.50 16.76 9.19
N TRP A 268 -0.36 16.44 9.79
CA TRP A 268 0.62 17.45 10.19
C TRP A 268 1.54 17.89 9.06
N LEU A 269 2.06 16.93 8.28
CA LEU A 269 3.15 17.20 7.34
C LEU A 269 2.68 17.52 5.91
N SER A 270 1.57 16.91 5.46
CA SER A 270 1.21 16.87 4.04
C SER A 270 -0.11 17.53 3.70
N VAL A 271 -1.07 17.54 4.63
CA VAL A 271 -2.35 18.26 4.42
C VAL A 271 -2.16 19.76 4.19
N PRO A 272 -1.28 20.49 4.90
CA PRO A 272 -1.06 21.91 4.61
C PRO A 272 -0.65 22.15 3.16
N LYS A 273 0.27 21.33 2.63
CA LYS A 273 0.71 21.44 1.23
C LYS A 273 -0.36 21.00 0.24
N ALA A 274 -1.18 20.01 0.59
CA ALA A 274 -2.29 19.56 -0.24
C ALA A 274 -3.32 20.67 -0.46
N LEU A 275 -3.66 21.41 0.59
CA LEU A 275 -4.60 22.53 0.51
C LEU A 275 -4.03 23.70 -0.30
N GLU A 276 -2.73 24.00 -0.16
CA GLU A 276 -2.04 24.99 -1.00
C GLU A 276 -2.13 24.61 -2.49
N LEU A 277 -1.83 23.34 -2.82
CA LEU A 277 -1.89 22.82 -4.19
C LEU A 277 -3.31 22.75 -4.79
N GLU A 278 -4.34 22.66 -3.94
CA GLU A 278 -5.75 22.71 -4.33
C GLU A 278 -6.21 24.14 -4.58
N ALA A 279 -5.72 25.10 -3.79
CA ALA A 279 -6.00 26.53 -3.97
C ALA A 279 -5.32 27.11 -5.22
N GLU A 280 -4.18 26.56 -5.65
CA GLU A 280 -3.48 26.93 -6.89
C GLU A 280 -4.16 26.39 -8.17
N GLU A 281 -4.96 25.32 -8.08
CA GLU A 281 -5.64 24.70 -9.23
C GLU A 281 -6.70 25.59 -9.92
N PRO A 282 -7.60 26.31 -9.22
CA PRO A 282 -8.56 27.19 -9.87
C PRO A 282 -7.92 28.39 -10.57
N ALA A 283 -6.66 28.76 -10.26
CA ALA A 283 -5.95 29.86 -10.92
C ALA A 283 -5.28 29.46 -12.26
N LEU A 284 -5.21 28.17 -12.57
CA LEU A 284 -4.62 27.63 -13.81
C LEU A 284 -5.68 27.18 -14.84
N ALA A 285 -6.95 27.25 -14.48
CA ALA A 285 -8.08 26.94 -15.36
C ALA A 285 -8.65 28.22 -15.98
N ASP A 286 -7.87 28.90 -16.83
CA ASP A 286 -8.42 29.87 -17.80
C ASP A 286 -8.88 29.08 -19.05
N PRO A 287 -9.97 29.49 -19.73
CA PRO A 287 -10.82 28.61 -20.49
C PRO A 287 -10.14 28.16 -21.78
N GLN A 288 -10.19 26.86 -22.07
CA GLN A 288 -9.92 26.37 -23.43
C GLN A 288 -10.88 27.09 -24.39
N PRO A 289 -10.37 27.75 -25.46
CA PRO A 289 -11.23 28.34 -26.46
C PRO A 289 -11.99 27.24 -27.20
N ALA A 290 -13.24 27.58 -27.52
CA ALA A 290 -14.28 26.75 -28.15
C ALA A 290 -13.84 26.06 -29.45
#